data_AF-A0A2E8SVI5-F1
#
_entry.id   AF-A0A2E8SVI5-F1
#
_cell.length_a   1.000
_cell.length_b   1.000
_cell.length_c   1.000
_cell.angle_alpha   90.00
_cell.angle_beta   90.00
_cell.angle_gamma   90.00
#
_symmetry.space_group_name_H-M   'P 1'
#
loop_
_entity.id
_entity.type
_entity.pdbx_description
1 polymer ?
#
loop_
_entity_poly.entity_id
_entity_poly.type
_entity_poly.pdbx_seq_one_letter_code
_entity_poly.pdbx_strand_id
1 'polypeptide(L)'
;MALDDATGMLLDAAVDVLIPKPLVRILSALFLGFLIVGLIIFLPMMSWSDDAKAVESAGQPPSTDWRPYSVVAPVDTGINVYHDHFRTEEVYPDWLLDGLGVTKTCNPTFEGTWQERYEADKEACWDSITTSDIVYFSGTKIIGTSPDGETEIHILDDPSDGHGTAVTGSVIDANPDAVIFFVEGFSTEAVLAAGNQPLVDIVTTSFGAIGSLPVPGIETGTYQTVVVNNKIHTGAADNTPSPAVQDATAGPPWSIGIAGYAEEGDDQKETMSGSYPDIAADWTQMLPNHDDVDGYHETSGTSFATPRTAGILSFVLEHLRTEVGDYGSGASTEDRSGMLVNGMWPEGHPNAPGEAMISNAMVRHALNLSAWYPSFSTWDPTAGTMPISPVAPCTQVGWGVVNMSNIQPMIDHLYGTALMPDRPADVELCMQVNQEAREAYWGVYPSEEAPERPLEVASRD
;
A
#
# COMPACT_ATOMS: atom_id res chain seq x y z
N MET A 1 75.52 17.11 14.41
CA MET A 1 75.53 15.79 15.09
C MET A 1 74.17 15.17 14.80
N ALA A 2 73.93 14.79 13.54
CA ALA A 2 74.35 13.54 12.89
C ALA A 2 73.52 12.35 13.40
N LEU A 3 72.42 12.10 12.69
CA LEU A 3 71.80 10.80 12.43
C LEU A 3 70.87 11.04 11.23
N ASP A 4 71.53 11.12 10.07
CA ASP A 4 70.96 11.02 8.74
C ASP A 4 71.83 9.96 8.03
N ASP A 5 71.25 9.26 7.06
CA ASP A 5 71.92 8.36 6.10
C ASP A 5 72.25 6.90 6.53
N ALA A 6 71.35 5.95 6.26
CA ALA A 6 71.70 4.51 6.10
C ALA A 6 70.63 3.59 5.46
N THR A 7 69.56 4.10 4.84
CA THR A 7 68.54 3.23 4.18
C THR A 7 68.30 3.55 2.70
N GLY A 8 69.03 4.52 2.13
CA GLY A 8 68.96 4.87 0.69
C GLY A 8 70.02 4.22 -0.21
N MET A 9 71.01 3.50 0.33
CA MET A 9 72.18 3.02 -0.44
C MET A 9 72.19 1.52 -0.77
N LEU A 10 71.16 0.75 -0.42
CA LEU A 10 71.15 -0.71 -0.66
C LEU A 10 70.16 -1.19 -1.72
N LEU A 11 69.31 -0.33 -2.29
CA LEU A 11 68.37 -0.73 -3.36
C LEU A 11 68.83 -0.32 -4.77
N ASP A 12 69.55 0.80 -4.91
CA ASP A 12 70.05 1.27 -6.22
C ASP A 12 71.23 0.45 -6.76
N ALA A 13 71.87 -0.38 -5.94
CA ALA A 13 72.96 -1.25 -6.37
C ALA A 13 72.50 -2.64 -6.87
N ALA A 14 71.20 -2.97 -6.81
CA ALA A 14 70.70 -4.31 -7.13
C ALA A 14 69.93 -4.41 -8.46
N VAL A 15 69.56 -3.29 -9.09
CA VAL A 15 68.75 -3.30 -10.33
C VAL A 15 69.60 -3.19 -11.61
N ASP A 16 70.86 -2.77 -11.51
CA ASP A 16 71.71 -2.53 -12.69
C ASP A 16 72.53 -3.74 -13.17
N VAL A 17 72.30 -4.95 -12.62
CA VAL A 17 73.16 -6.12 -12.92
C VAL A 17 72.50 -7.25 -13.71
N LEU A 18 71.18 -7.30 -13.94
CA LEU A 18 70.58 -8.54 -14.48
C LEU A 18 69.58 -8.41 -15.64
N ILE A 19 69.41 -7.25 -16.28
CA ILE A 19 68.57 -7.15 -17.48
C ILE A 19 69.27 -6.34 -18.58
N PRO A 20 69.60 -6.93 -19.75
CA PRO A 20 70.18 -6.18 -20.86
C PRO A 20 69.25 -5.04 -21.28
N LYS A 21 69.78 -3.82 -21.42
CA LYS A 21 69.04 -2.62 -21.89
C LYS A 21 68.19 -2.81 -23.17
N PRO A 22 68.57 -3.66 -24.17
CA PRO A 22 67.66 -3.93 -25.28
C PRO A 22 66.44 -4.78 -24.88
N LEU A 23 66.56 -5.65 -23.88
CA LEU A 23 65.48 -6.52 -23.38
C LEU A 23 64.40 -5.71 -22.65
N VAL A 24 64.80 -4.70 -21.86
CA VAL A 24 63.87 -3.78 -21.20
C VAL A 24 63.05 -3.01 -22.24
N ARG A 25 63.68 -2.52 -23.32
CA ARG A 25 62.99 -1.80 -24.39
C ARG A 25 62.02 -2.70 -25.17
N ILE A 26 62.37 -3.97 -25.39
CA ILE A 26 61.50 -4.95 -26.05
C ILE A 26 60.30 -5.30 -25.16
N LEU A 27 60.51 -5.51 -23.86
CA LEU A 27 59.44 -5.77 -22.89
C LEU A 27 58.51 -4.57 -22.73
N SER A 28 59.03 -3.34 -22.69
CA SER A 28 58.20 -2.12 -22.65
C SER A 28 57.39 -1.92 -23.94
N ALA A 29 57.97 -2.21 -25.10
CA ALA A 29 57.26 -2.13 -26.38
C ALA A 29 56.18 -3.22 -26.53
N LEU A 30 56.44 -4.43 -26.03
CA LEU A 30 55.44 -5.50 -25.97
C LEU A 30 54.30 -5.15 -25.01
N PHE A 31 54.61 -4.59 -23.83
CA PHE A 31 53.58 -4.18 -22.85
C PHE A 31 52.69 -3.06 -23.41
N LEU A 32 53.28 -2.07 -24.09
CA LEU A 32 52.51 -1.01 -24.76
C LEU A 32 51.68 -1.55 -25.93
N GLY A 33 52.23 -2.52 -26.68
CA GLY A 33 51.50 -3.22 -27.74
C GLY A 33 50.30 -4.01 -27.21
N PHE A 34 50.45 -4.72 -26.10
CA PHE A 34 49.35 -5.43 -25.43
C PHE A 34 48.29 -4.47 -24.87
N LEU A 35 48.68 -3.30 -24.38
CA LEU A 35 47.75 -2.28 -23.89
C LEU A 35 46.91 -1.67 -25.04
N ILE A 36 47.54 -1.41 -26.19
CA ILE A 36 46.87 -0.88 -27.38
C ILE A 36 45.95 -1.94 -28.01
N VAL A 37 46.38 -3.20 -28.10
CA VAL A 37 45.55 -4.31 -28.58
C VAL A 37 44.39 -4.58 -27.61
N GLY A 38 44.63 -4.48 -26.30
CA GLY A 38 43.59 -4.55 -25.28
C GLY A 38 42.53 -3.47 -25.45
N LEU A 39 42.93 -2.22 -25.71
CA LEU A 39 42.00 -1.11 -26.00
C LEU A 39 41.21 -1.32 -27.29
N ILE A 40 41.86 -1.82 -28.36
CA ILE A 40 41.20 -2.05 -29.67
C ILE A 40 40.22 -3.23 -29.62
N ILE A 41 40.39 -4.19 -28.70
CA ILE A 41 39.45 -5.28 -28.47
C ILE A 41 38.34 -4.88 -27.49
N PHE A 42 38.62 -4.03 -26.50
CA PHE A 42 37.61 -3.55 -25.54
C PHE A 42 36.65 -2.50 -26.12
N LEU A 43 37.12 -1.60 -26.99
CA LEU A 43 36.27 -0.53 -27.54
C LEU A 43 35.09 -1.03 -28.40
N PRO A 44 35.22 -2.05 -29.28
CA PRO A 44 34.09 -2.61 -30.02
C PRO A 44 33.20 -3.52 -29.17
N MET A 45 33.72 -4.06 -28.05
CA MET A 45 32.94 -4.85 -27.09
C MET A 45 32.08 -3.97 -26.19
N MET A 46 32.42 -2.68 -26.08
CA MET A 46 31.60 -1.64 -25.43
C MET A 46 30.59 -0.95 -26.37
N SER A 47 30.59 -1.24 -27.68
CA SER A 47 29.72 -0.57 -28.66
C SER A 47 28.83 -1.52 -29.47
N TRP A 48 28.50 -2.70 -28.92
CA TRP A 48 27.68 -3.69 -29.61
C TRP A 48 26.58 -4.27 -28.72
N SER A 49 25.57 -3.43 -28.44
CA SER A 49 24.13 -3.71 -28.58
C SER A 49 23.35 -2.72 -27.71
N ASP A 50 23.05 -1.53 -28.25
CA ASP A 50 21.91 -0.73 -27.77
C ASP A 50 20.60 -1.34 -28.31
N ASP A 51 20.41 -2.63 -28.05
CA ASP A 51 19.08 -3.21 -27.84
C ASP A 51 18.96 -3.40 -26.33
N ALA A 52 19.11 -2.30 -25.58
CA ALA A 52 18.44 -2.22 -24.30
C ALA A 52 16.95 -2.33 -24.62
N LYS A 53 16.42 -3.56 -24.57
CA LYS A 53 15.04 -3.72 -24.13
C LYS A 53 14.99 -2.92 -22.85
N ALA A 54 14.31 -1.77 -22.88
CA ALA A 54 13.86 -1.14 -21.67
C ALA A 54 13.28 -2.29 -20.84
N VAL A 55 13.87 -2.52 -19.67
CA VAL A 55 13.17 -3.31 -18.67
C VAL A 55 11.94 -2.47 -18.42
N GLU A 56 10.82 -2.82 -19.06
CA GLU A 56 9.50 -2.40 -18.59
C GLU A 56 9.51 -2.82 -17.13
N SER A 57 9.72 -1.85 -16.23
CA SER A 57 9.55 -2.10 -14.81
C SER A 57 8.12 -2.60 -14.65
N ALA A 58 7.94 -3.77 -14.04
CA ALA A 58 6.64 -4.37 -13.88
C ALA A 58 5.66 -3.33 -13.31
N GLY A 59 4.61 -3.01 -14.07
CA GLY A 59 3.60 -2.02 -13.65
C GLY A 59 3.80 -0.57 -14.06
N GLN A 60 4.80 -0.23 -14.87
CA GLN A 60 4.79 1.04 -15.59
C GLN A 60 4.21 0.80 -16.99
N PRO A 61 3.35 1.69 -17.51
CA PRO A 61 2.87 1.54 -18.86
C PRO A 61 4.04 1.71 -19.86
N PRO A 62 4.00 1.00 -21.01
CA PRO A 62 4.99 1.15 -22.08
C PRO A 62 5.05 2.58 -22.65
N SER A 63 3.99 3.35 -22.44
CA SER A 63 3.83 4.73 -22.89
C SER A 63 2.97 5.53 -21.91
N THR A 64 2.95 6.85 -22.02
CA THR A 64 2.09 7.73 -21.22
C THR A 64 0.63 7.75 -21.73
N ASP A 65 0.20 6.74 -22.48
CA ASP A 65 -1.13 6.69 -23.10
C ASP A 65 -2.22 6.21 -22.12
N TRP A 66 -1.82 5.82 -20.91
CA TRP A 66 -2.71 5.49 -19.80
C TRP A 66 -2.54 6.51 -18.67
N ARG A 67 -3.61 6.75 -17.91
CA ARG A 67 -3.56 7.67 -16.77
C ARG A 67 -2.73 7.07 -15.61
N PRO A 68 -2.15 7.90 -14.74
CA PRO A 68 -1.74 7.46 -13.42
C PRO A 68 -2.93 6.84 -12.67
N TYR A 69 -2.65 5.86 -11.82
CA TYR A 69 -3.68 5.06 -11.15
C TYR A 69 -3.18 4.59 -9.78
N SER A 70 -4.10 4.11 -8.95
CA SER A 70 -3.78 3.38 -7.72
C SER A 70 -4.53 2.05 -7.68
N VAL A 71 -3.89 1.03 -7.11
CA VAL A 71 -4.48 -0.31 -6.95
C VAL A 71 -4.76 -0.56 -5.47
N VAL A 72 -6.03 -0.76 -5.14
CA VAL A 72 -6.48 -1.12 -3.79
C VAL A 72 -6.91 -2.57 -3.77
N ALA A 73 -6.49 -3.30 -2.73
CA ALA A 73 -6.86 -4.69 -2.52
C ALA A 73 -7.70 -4.88 -1.26
N PRO A 74 -9.03 -4.83 -1.37
CA PRO A 74 -9.93 -5.34 -0.35
C PRO A 74 -9.77 -6.85 -0.21
N VAL A 75 -9.62 -7.32 1.03
CA VAL A 75 -9.61 -8.74 1.38
C VAL A 75 -10.87 -9.03 2.19
N ASP A 76 -11.79 -9.85 1.67
CA ASP A 76 -13.13 -10.02 2.27
C ASP A 76 -13.90 -11.28 1.77
N THR A 77 -15.19 -11.42 2.09
CA THR A 77 -16.06 -12.62 1.86
C THR A 77 -16.23 -13.04 0.40
N GLY A 78 -16.35 -12.07 -0.50
CA GLY A 78 -16.75 -12.22 -1.88
C GLY A 78 -17.26 -10.88 -2.43
N ILE A 79 -17.54 -10.80 -3.73
CA ILE A 79 -17.99 -9.55 -4.37
C ILE A 79 -19.01 -9.79 -5.49
N ASN A 80 -20.06 -8.98 -5.49
CA ASN A 80 -21.03 -8.92 -6.57
C ASN A 80 -20.51 -8.06 -7.74
N VAL A 81 -19.79 -8.70 -8.67
CA VAL A 81 -19.25 -8.03 -9.87
C VAL A 81 -20.33 -7.52 -10.84
N TYR A 82 -21.59 -7.92 -10.66
CA TYR A 82 -22.71 -7.49 -11.51
C TYR A 82 -23.28 -6.13 -11.11
N HIS A 83 -22.96 -5.64 -9.92
CA HIS A 83 -23.51 -4.40 -9.42
C HIS A 83 -23.05 -3.21 -10.26
N ASP A 84 -23.99 -2.33 -10.65
CA ASP A 84 -23.74 -1.20 -11.55
C ASP A 84 -22.73 -0.21 -10.96
N HIS A 85 -22.58 -0.20 -9.63
CA HIS A 85 -21.57 0.58 -8.90
C HIS A 85 -20.13 0.29 -9.35
N PHE A 86 -19.83 -0.94 -9.79
CA PHE A 86 -18.47 -1.32 -10.20
C PHE A 86 -18.24 -1.22 -11.71
N ARG A 87 -19.26 -0.79 -12.48
CA ARG A 87 -19.15 -0.71 -13.93
C ARG A 87 -18.18 0.39 -14.35
N THR A 88 -17.50 0.13 -15.46
CA THR A 88 -16.61 1.10 -16.08
C THR A 88 -16.61 0.92 -17.60
N GLU A 89 -16.44 2.02 -18.33
CA GLU A 89 -16.17 2.00 -19.77
C GLU A 89 -14.66 1.90 -20.05
N GLU A 90 -13.82 2.05 -19.03
CA GLU A 90 -12.37 1.94 -19.13
C GLU A 90 -11.96 0.48 -19.34
N VAL A 91 -11.27 0.21 -20.45
CA VAL A 91 -10.75 -1.12 -20.78
C VAL A 91 -9.31 -1.21 -20.33
N TYR A 92 -9.06 -1.95 -19.25
CA TYR A 92 -7.72 -2.10 -18.70
C TYR A 92 -6.73 -2.64 -19.73
N PRO A 93 -5.53 -2.04 -19.85
CA PRO A 93 -4.57 -2.39 -20.88
C PRO A 93 -3.86 -3.70 -20.53
N ASP A 94 -3.43 -4.44 -21.56
CA ASP A 94 -2.81 -5.77 -21.39
C ASP A 94 -1.63 -5.76 -20.41
N TRP A 95 -0.78 -4.72 -20.43
CA TRP A 95 0.36 -4.62 -19.51
C TRP A 95 -0.04 -4.54 -18.03
N LEU A 96 -1.21 -3.95 -17.72
CA LEU A 96 -1.73 -3.87 -16.35
C LEU A 96 -2.27 -5.24 -15.92
N LEU A 97 -3.01 -5.91 -16.81
CA LEU A 97 -3.55 -7.24 -16.57
C LEU A 97 -2.42 -8.27 -16.39
N ASP A 98 -1.40 -8.21 -17.25
CA ASP A 98 -0.19 -9.04 -17.16
C ASP A 98 0.58 -8.73 -15.87
N GLY A 99 0.71 -7.45 -15.50
CA GLY A 99 1.39 -7.01 -14.27
C GLY A 99 0.68 -7.46 -12.99
N LEU A 100 -0.64 -7.60 -13.01
CA LEU A 100 -1.44 -8.19 -11.93
C LEU A 100 -1.51 -9.73 -12.01
N GLY A 101 -0.93 -10.33 -13.05
CA GLY A 101 -0.90 -11.78 -13.24
C GLY A 101 -2.25 -12.38 -13.59
N VAL A 102 -3.12 -11.63 -14.27
CA VAL A 102 -4.45 -12.11 -14.71
C VAL A 102 -4.29 -13.36 -15.56
N THR A 103 -4.91 -14.47 -15.11
CA THR A 103 -4.89 -15.76 -15.80
C THR A 103 -6.15 -16.01 -16.61
N LYS A 104 -7.23 -15.29 -16.30
CA LYS A 104 -8.55 -15.51 -16.86
C LYS A 104 -9.29 -14.18 -17.04
N THR A 105 -10.07 -14.07 -18.10
CA THR A 105 -11.00 -12.96 -18.30
C THR A 105 -12.42 -13.49 -18.42
N CYS A 106 -13.31 -12.95 -17.61
CA CYS A 106 -14.75 -13.15 -17.74
C CYS A 106 -15.39 -11.90 -18.38
N ASN A 107 -16.49 -12.13 -19.12
CA ASN A 107 -17.31 -11.06 -19.70
C ASN A 107 -18.69 -11.11 -19.06
N PRO A 108 -18.90 -10.42 -17.91
CA PRO A 108 -20.17 -10.44 -17.21
C PRO A 108 -21.32 -10.00 -18.11
N THR A 109 -22.46 -10.67 -17.99
CA THR A 109 -23.72 -10.22 -18.57
C THR A 109 -24.25 -9.01 -17.79
N PHE A 110 -24.61 -7.94 -18.49
CA PHE A 110 -25.12 -6.69 -17.87
C PHE A 110 -26.61 -6.43 -18.12
N GLU A 111 -27.33 -7.40 -18.67
CA GLU A 111 -28.75 -7.32 -18.95
C GLU A 111 -29.52 -8.32 -18.09
N GLY A 112 -30.68 -7.89 -17.57
CA GLY A 112 -31.50 -8.70 -16.67
C GLY A 112 -31.19 -8.51 -15.18
N THR A 113 -31.88 -9.29 -14.35
CA THR A 113 -31.72 -9.37 -12.90
C THR A 113 -30.40 -10.03 -12.49
N TRP A 114 -30.00 -9.89 -11.23
CA TRP A 114 -28.79 -10.54 -10.69
C TRP A 114 -28.77 -12.05 -11.01
N GLN A 115 -29.87 -12.76 -10.74
CA GLN A 115 -29.98 -14.20 -10.99
C GLN A 115 -29.84 -14.55 -12.48
N GLU A 116 -30.47 -13.77 -13.36
CA GLU A 116 -30.39 -13.99 -14.81
C GLU A 116 -28.96 -13.78 -15.34
N ARG A 117 -28.25 -12.77 -14.82
CA ARG A 117 -26.85 -12.49 -15.16
C ARG A 117 -25.92 -13.61 -14.68
N TYR A 118 -26.07 -14.03 -13.42
CA TYR A 118 -25.33 -15.17 -12.85
C TYR A 118 -25.55 -16.45 -13.66
N GLU A 119 -26.81 -16.81 -13.96
CA GLU A 119 -27.13 -18.02 -14.73
C GLU A 119 -26.57 -17.98 -16.15
N ALA A 120 -26.57 -16.81 -16.80
CA ALA A 120 -26.03 -16.64 -18.15
C ALA A 120 -24.52 -16.88 -18.21
N ASP A 121 -23.78 -16.46 -17.17
CA ASP A 121 -22.32 -16.55 -17.14
C ASP A 121 -21.79 -17.80 -16.43
N LYS A 122 -22.67 -18.55 -15.75
CA LYS A 122 -22.30 -19.69 -14.90
C LYS A 122 -21.36 -20.69 -15.56
N GLU A 123 -21.75 -21.26 -16.70
CA GLU A 123 -20.96 -22.30 -17.37
C GLU A 123 -19.66 -21.73 -17.99
N ALA A 124 -19.71 -20.49 -18.49
CA ALA A 124 -18.60 -19.88 -19.23
C ALA A 124 -17.55 -19.21 -18.33
N CYS A 125 -17.95 -18.75 -17.14
CA CYS A 125 -17.11 -18.06 -16.19
C CYS A 125 -17.07 -18.83 -14.85
N TRP A 126 -18.13 -18.75 -14.05
CA TRP A 126 -18.11 -19.14 -12.63
C TRP A 126 -17.72 -20.61 -12.38
N ASP A 127 -18.29 -21.56 -13.11
CA ASP A 127 -18.01 -23.00 -12.97
C ASP A 127 -16.57 -23.39 -13.37
N SER A 128 -15.80 -22.44 -13.90
CA SER A 128 -14.45 -22.66 -14.42
C SER A 128 -13.36 -21.86 -13.71
N ILE A 129 -13.70 -21.08 -12.68
CA ILE A 129 -12.73 -20.38 -11.82
C ILE A 129 -12.18 -21.39 -10.81
N THR A 130 -10.88 -21.27 -10.52
CA THR A 130 -10.16 -22.07 -9.52
C THR A 130 -9.39 -21.16 -8.56
N THR A 131 -8.89 -21.72 -7.45
CA THR A 131 -8.11 -20.96 -6.46
C THR A 131 -6.76 -20.43 -6.97
N SER A 132 -6.28 -20.93 -8.12
CA SER A 132 -5.09 -20.41 -8.79
C SER A 132 -5.37 -19.28 -9.76
N ASP A 133 -6.64 -18.95 -10.02
CA ASP A 133 -6.98 -17.94 -11.00
C ASP A 133 -6.94 -16.53 -10.42
N ILE A 134 -6.47 -15.60 -11.25
CA ILE A 134 -6.66 -14.16 -11.10
C ILE A 134 -7.54 -13.73 -12.27
N VAL A 135 -8.76 -13.30 -11.96
CA VAL A 135 -9.84 -13.13 -12.92
C VAL A 135 -10.11 -11.65 -13.14
N TYR A 136 -9.98 -11.19 -14.39
CA TYR A 136 -10.48 -9.88 -14.79
C TYR A 136 -11.95 -9.98 -15.20
N PHE A 137 -12.81 -9.18 -14.59
CA PHE A 137 -14.22 -9.05 -14.97
C PHE A 137 -14.39 -7.84 -15.88
N SER A 138 -14.32 -8.07 -17.19
CA SER A 138 -14.33 -6.99 -18.18
C SER A 138 -15.60 -6.13 -18.13
N GLY A 139 -15.44 -4.82 -18.35
CA GLY A 139 -16.53 -3.84 -18.16
C GLY A 139 -16.80 -3.47 -16.70
N THR A 140 -15.99 -3.99 -15.76
CA THR A 140 -15.99 -3.62 -14.35
C THR A 140 -14.59 -3.18 -13.90
N LYS A 141 -14.51 -2.56 -12.72
CA LYS A 141 -13.24 -2.16 -12.10
C LYS A 141 -12.51 -3.33 -11.41
N ILE A 142 -13.08 -4.53 -11.43
CA ILE A 142 -12.71 -5.65 -10.55
C ILE A 142 -11.77 -6.64 -11.24
N ILE A 143 -10.66 -6.93 -10.56
CA ILE A 143 -9.82 -8.10 -10.77
C ILE A 143 -9.86 -8.89 -9.47
N GLY A 144 -10.27 -10.16 -9.52
CA GLY A 144 -10.54 -10.96 -8.33
C GLY A 144 -9.70 -12.24 -8.23
N THR A 145 -9.45 -12.71 -7.02
CA THR A 145 -8.84 -14.03 -6.76
C THR A 145 -9.37 -14.63 -5.45
N SER A 146 -9.28 -15.95 -5.30
CA SER A 146 -9.75 -16.71 -4.11
C SER A 146 -8.70 -17.73 -3.69
N PRO A 147 -7.61 -17.31 -3.02
CA PRO A 147 -6.52 -18.20 -2.67
C PRO A 147 -6.92 -19.26 -1.64
N ASP A 148 -7.88 -18.95 -0.77
CA ASP A 148 -8.34 -19.82 0.31
C ASP A 148 -9.18 -21.00 -0.22
N GLY A 149 -10.02 -20.75 -1.23
CA GLY A 149 -10.85 -21.78 -1.85
C GLY A 149 -11.92 -22.37 -0.94
N GLU A 150 -12.35 -21.63 0.07
CA GLU A 150 -13.30 -22.10 1.09
C GLU A 150 -14.77 -21.92 0.68
N THR A 151 -15.03 -21.24 -0.45
CA THR A 151 -16.37 -20.96 -0.96
C THR A 151 -16.79 -21.90 -2.11
N GLU A 152 -18.10 -22.07 -2.31
CA GLU A 152 -18.64 -22.92 -3.40
C GLU A 152 -18.41 -22.27 -4.78
N ILE A 153 -18.48 -20.94 -4.85
CA ILE A 153 -18.25 -20.17 -6.06
C ILE A 153 -17.17 -19.13 -5.74
N HIS A 154 -15.97 -19.35 -6.25
CA HIS A 154 -14.84 -18.48 -6.00
C HIS A 154 -15.10 -17.04 -6.46
N ILE A 155 -14.69 -16.08 -5.63
CA ILE A 155 -14.77 -14.62 -5.79
C ILE A 155 -16.19 -14.04 -5.68
N LEU A 156 -17.21 -14.75 -6.17
CA LEU A 156 -18.58 -14.25 -6.16
C LEU A 156 -19.13 -14.25 -4.74
N ASP A 157 -19.76 -13.13 -4.35
CA ASP A 157 -20.37 -13.00 -3.01
C ASP A 157 -21.40 -14.10 -2.75
N ASP A 158 -21.41 -14.59 -1.50
CA ASP A 158 -22.45 -15.51 -1.04
C ASP A 158 -23.77 -14.74 -0.93
N PRO A 159 -24.90 -15.22 -1.48
CA PRO A 159 -26.20 -14.57 -1.27
C PRO A 159 -26.59 -14.35 0.20
N SER A 160 -25.96 -15.08 1.14
CA SER A 160 -26.15 -14.95 2.58
C SER A 160 -25.13 -14.06 3.30
N ASP A 161 -24.06 -13.62 2.62
CA ASP A 161 -23.03 -12.74 3.16
C ASP A 161 -22.57 -11.75 2.08
N GLY A 162 -22.98 -10.48 2.21
CA GLY A 162 -22.77 -9.42 1.23
C GLY A 162 -21.64 -8.44 1.56
N HIS A 163 -20.80 -8.81 2.53
CA HIS A 163 -19.92 -7.87 3.20
C HIS A 163 -18.85 -7.29 2.24
N GLY A 164 -18.20 -8.13 1.43
CA GLY A 164 -17.16 -7.69 0.51
C GLY A 164 -17.65 -6.78 -0.62
N THR A 165 -18.92 -6.91 -1.05
CA THR A 165 -19.56 -5.94 -1.96
C THR A 165 -19.62 -4.54 -1.36
N ALA A 166 -20.13 -4.41 -0.13
CA ALA A 166 -20.22 -3.11 0.54
C ALA A 166 -18.82 -2.54 0.85
N VAL A 167 -17.90 -3.37 1.34
CA VAL A 167 -16.51 -2.98 1.62
C VAL A 167 -15.83 -2.41 0.37
N THR A 168 -15.97 -3.08 -0.78
CA THR A 168 -15.38 -2.60 -2.03
C THR A 168 -16.07 -1.34 -2.53
N GLY A 169 -17.40 -1.23 -2.38
CA GLY A 169 -18.13 0.00 -2.68
C GLY A 169 -17.60 1.20 -1.90
N SER A 170 -17.26 1.01 -0.63
CA SER A 170 -16.72 2.09 0.21
C SER A 170 -15.34 2.60 -0.26
N VAL A 171 -14.50 1.73 -0.84
CA VAL A 171 -13.27 2.15 -1.52
C VAL A 171 -13.59 3.04 -2.72
N ILE A 172 -14.53 2.59 -3.57
CA ILE A 172 -14.91 3.26 -4.83
C ILE A 172 -15.62 4.59 -4.58
N ASP A 173 -16.43 4.71 -3.54
CA ASP A 173 -17.06 5.98 -3.16
C ASP A 173 -16.01 7.06 -2.82
N ALA A 174 -14.88 6.66 -2.23
CA ALA A 174 -13.78 7.56 -1.92
C ALA A 174 -12.81 7.78 -3.09
N ASN A 175 -12.54 6.76 -3.90
CA ASN A 175 -11.81 6.91 -5.16
C ASN A 175 -12.50 6.14 -6.31
N PRO A 176 -13.33 6.84 -7.11
CA PRO A 176 -14.02 6.22 -8.23
C PRO A 176 -13.10 5.65 -9.31
N ASP A 177 -11.85 6.12 -9.38
CA ASP A 177 -10.88 5.76 -10.42
C ASP A 177 -9.87 4.69 -9.96
N ALA A 178 -10.02 4.16 -8.73
CA ALA A 178 -9.19 3.08 -8.23
C ALA A 178 -9.37 1.78 -9.04
N VAL A 179 -8.24 1.09 -9.25
CA VAL A 179 -8.23 -0.29 -9.75
C VAL A 179 -8.39 -1.23 -8.56
N ILE A 180 -9.36 -2.14 -8.62
CA ILE A 180 -9.63 -3.06 -7.51
C ILE A 180 -9.00 -4.42 -7.80
N PHE A 181 -8.09 -4.84 -6.92
CA PHE A 181 -7.58 -6.21 -6.84
C PHE A 181 -8.24 -6.92 -5.64
N PHE A 182 -9.46 -7.40 -5.82
CA PHE A 182 -10.24 -8.05 -4.77
C PHE A 182 -9.66 -9.43 -4.44
N VAL A 183 -9.54 -9.73 -3.15
CA VAL A 183 -9.12 -11.04 -2.67
C VAL A 183 -10.20 -11.62 -1.77
N GLU A 184 -10.77 -12.74 -2.18
CA GLU A 184 -11.71 -13.49 -1.35
C GLU A 184 -10.94 -14.27 -0.28
N GLY A 185 -11.26 -14.05 0.99
CA GLY A 185 -10.71 -14.79 2.12
C GLY A 185 -10.52 -13.97 3.39
N PHE A 186 -10.11 -14.66 4.46
CA PHE A 186 -9.83 -14.08 5.78
C PHE A 186 -8.48 -14.53 6.35
N SER A 187 -7.75 -15.36 5.61
CA SER A 187 -6.54 -16.01 6.06
C SER A 187 -5.31 -15.10 5.92
N THR A 188 -4.19 -15.56 6.49
CA THR A 188 -2.89 -14.94 6.20
C THR A 188 -2.54 -15.09 4.72
N GLU A 189 -2.89 -16.21 4.10
CA GLU A 189 -2.66 -16.50 2.69
C GLU A 189 -3.39 -15.51 1.78
N ALA A 190 -4.64 -15.14 2.11
CA ALA A 190 -5.39 -14.11 1.40
C ALA A 190 -4.69 -12.73 1.50
N VAL A 191 -4.27 -12.35 2.71
CA VAL A 191 -3.53 -11.10 2.91
C VAL A 191 -2.17 -11.13 2.20
N LEU A 192 -1.48 -12.28 2.15
CA LEU A 192 -0.24 -12.44 1.40
C LEU A 192 -0.47 -12.40 -0.12
N ALA A 193 -1.60 -12.89 -0.63
CA ALA A 193 -1.93 -12.78 -2.05
C ALA A 193 -2.06 -11.30 -2.47
N ALA A 194 -2.77 -10.48 -1.68
CA ALA A 194 -2.83 -9.03 -1.88
C ALA A 194 -1.47 -8.33 -1.64
N GLY A 195 -0.83 -8.68 -0.52
CA GLY A 195 0.41 -8.08 -0.06
C GLY A 195 1.60 -8.31 -0.99
N ASN A 196 1.66 -9.47 -1.66
CA ASN A 196 2.74 -9.81 -2.59
C ASN A 196 2.45 -9.39 -4.05
N GLN A 197 1.23 -8.98 -4.37
CA GLN A 197 0.93 -8.52 -5.73
C GLN A 197 1.70 -7.24 -6.09
N PRO A 198 2.62 -7.23 -7.07
CA PRO A 198 3.55 -6.12 -7.26
C PRO A 198 2.90 -4.75 -7.37
N LEU A 199 1.72 -4.67 -7.99
CA LEU A 199 1.06 -3.42 -8.33
C LEU A 199 0.13 -2.87 -7.24
N VAL A 200 -0.19 -3.66 -6.22
CA VAL A 200 -1.06 -3.24 -5.10
C VAL A 200 -0.36 -2.17 -4.26
N ASP A 201 -1.03 -1.04 -4.05
CA ASP A 201 -0.55 0.06 -3.19
C ASP A 201 -1.01 -0.11 -1.75
N ILE A 202 -2.27 -0.49 -1.59
CA ILE A 202 -2.99 -0.48 -0.32
C ILE A 202 -3.76 -1.80 -0.18
N VAL A 203 -3.52 -2.51 0.91
CA VAL A 203 -4.32 -3.67 1.32
C VAL A 203 -5.27 -3.22 2.43
N THR A 204 -6.56 -3.56 2.33
CA THR A 204 -7.54 -3.23 3.36
C THR A 204 -8.27 -4.49 3.84
N THR A 205 -8.35 -4.66 5.16
CA THR A 205 -9.00 -5.82 5.80
C THR A 205 -10.09 -5.35 6.76
N SER A 206 -11.33 -5.73 6.46
CA SER A 206 -12.54 -5.27 7.15
C SER A 206 -13.16 -6.32 8.08
N PHE A 207 -12.33 -7.18 8.63
CA PHE A 207 -12.70 -8.30 9.48
C PHE A 207 -11.78 -8.37 10.71
N GLY A 208 -12.17 -9.12 11.73
CA GLY A 208 -11.37 -9.26 12.95
C GLY A 208 -12.07 -10.12 14.01
N ALA A 209 -11.34 -10.47 15.07
CA ALA A 209 -11.89 -11.25 16.17
C ALA A 209 -12.76 -10.36 17.06
N ILE A 210 -14.05 -10.71 17.19
CA ILE A 210 -15.02 -9.97 18.03
C ILE A 210 -14.46 -9.76 19.44
N GLY A 211 -14.55 -8.53 19.94
CA GLY A 211 -14.02 -8.13 21.23
C GLY A 211 -12.52 -7.79 21.21
N SER A 212 -11.90 -7.74 20.04
CA SER A 212 -10.43 -7.76 19.86
C SER A 212 -9.81 -8.85 20.74
N LEU A 213 -10.33 -10.07 20.60
CA LEU A 213 -9.78 -11.22 21.32
C LEU A 213 -8.31 -11.37 20.94
N PRO A 214 -7.41 -11.57 21.92
CA PRO A 214 -5.96 -11.64 21.70
C PRO A 214 -5.56 -12.97 21.08
N VAL A 215 -6.00 -13.21 19.84
CA VAL A 215 -5.67 -14.39 19.04
C VAL A 215 -4.79 -13.96 17.86
N PRO A 216 -3.71 -14.70 17.56
CA PRO A 216 -3.00 -14.52 16.31
C PRO A 216 -3.94 -14.70 15.12
N GLY A 217 -3.72 -13.95 14.06
CA GLY A 217 -4.52 -13.92 12.85
C GLY A 217 -3.64 -13.60 11.64
N ILE A 218 -3.90 -12.46 11.02
CA ILE A 218 -3.27 -12.05 9.75
C ILE A 218 -1.99 -11.21 9.91
N GLU A 219 -1.47 -11.05 11.13
CA GLU A 219 -0.40 -10.11 11.44
C GLU A 219 0.88 -10.37 10.63
N THR A 220 1.16 -11.62 10.30
CA THR A 220 2.32 -11.97 9.46
C THR A 220 2.14 -11.53 8.01
N GLY A 221 0.93 -11.67 7.47
CA GLY A 221 0.56 -11.16 6.15
C GLY A 221 0.62 -9.63 6.08
N THR A 222 0.14 -8.94 7.13
CA THR A 222 0.22 -7.48 7.19
C THR A 222 1.65 -6.99 7.40
N TYR A 223 2.48 -7.73 8.16
CA TYR A 223 3.91 -7.44 8.29
C TYR A 223 4.63 -7.53 6.94
N GLN A 224 4.40 -8.61 6.20
CA GLN A 224 4.95 -8.77 4.86
C GLN A 224 4.51 -7.61 3.95
N THR A 225 3.23 -7.26 3.98
CA THR A 225 2.67 -6.17 3.18
C THR A 225 3.34 -4.83 3.47
N VAL A 226 3.45 -4.45 4.74
CA VAL A 226 3.90 -3.11 5.11
C VAL A 226 5.41 -3.02 5.25
N VAL A 227 6.01 -3.91 6.03
CA VAL A 227 7.41 -3.82 6.44
C VAL A 227 8.34 -4.35 5.36
N VAL A 228 7.94 -5.40 4.64
CA VAL A 228 8.78 -6.00 3.60
C VAL A 228 8.48 -5.39 2.24
N ASN A 229 7.20 -5.20 1.91
CA ASN A 229 6.78 -4.75 0.59
C ASN A 229 6.52 -3.23 0.51
N ASN A 230 6.72 -2.47 1.60
CA ASN A 230 6.59 -1.01 1.70
C ASN A 230 5.21 -0.43 1.35
N LYS A 231 4.17 -1.27 1.36
CA LYS A 231 2.79 -0.89 1.03
C LYS A 231 2.05 -0.34 2.25
N ILE A 232 0.85 0.17 2.03
CA ILE A 232 -0.05 0.57 3.12
C ILE A 232 -0.98 -0.60 3.47
N HIS A 233 -1.24 -0.79 4.76
CA HIS A 233 -2.32 -1.64 5.24
C HIS A 233 -3.25 -0.85 6.15
N THR A 234 -4.56 -0.91 5.87
CA THR A 234 -5.63 -0.41 6.74
C THR A 234 -6.41 -1.58 7.33
N GLY A 235 -6.50 -1.63 8.65
CA GLY A 235 -7.18 -2.71 9.38
C GLY A 235 -8.31 -2.20 10.24
N ALA A 236 -9.46 -2.86 10.21
CA ALA A 236 -10.62 -2.49 11.00
C ALA A 236 -10.40 -2.76 12.50
N ALA A 237 -10.58 -1.74 13.32
CA ALA A 237 -10.74 -1.96 14.76
C ALA A 237 -12.05 -2.72 15.01
N ASP A 238 -12.18 -3.35 16.16
CA ASP A 238 -13.36 -4.17 16.45
C ASP A 238 -14.67 -3.34 16.52
N ASN A 239 -15.80 -3.97 16.18
CA ASN A 239 -17.14 -3.43 16.34
C ASN A 239 -17.67 -3.61 17.78
N THR A 240 -16.76 -3.57 18.74
CA THR A 240 -17.04 -3.36 20.16
C THR A 240 -16.08 -2.29 20.68
N PRO A 241 -16.37 -1.60 21.80
CA PRO A 241 -15.48 -0.56 22.33
C PRO A 241 -14.12 -1.08 22.86
N SER A 242 -13.77 -2.33 22.56
CA SER A 242 -12.48 -2.96 22.88
C SER A 242 -11.28 -2.17 22.34
N PRO A 243 -10.13 -2.19 23.05
CA PRO A 243 -8.90 -1.60 22.55
C PRO A 243 -8.41 -2.35 21.30
N ALA A 244 -8.05 -1.60 20.25
CA ALA A 244 -7.48 -2.14 19.02
C ALA A 244 -6.06 -2.69 19.20
N VAL A 245 -5.37 -2.37 20.30
CA VAL A 245 -3.96 -2.71 20.53
C VAL A 245 -3.65 -4.19 20.28
N GLN A 246 -4.52 -5.09 20.74
CA GLN A 246 -4.37 -6.55 20.61
C GLN A 246 -5.15 -7.15 19.43
N ASP A 247 -5.81 -6.33 18.63
CA ASP A 247 -6.55 -6.78 17.44
C ASP A 247 -5.59 -7.18 16.33
N ALA A 248 -5.73 -8.36 15.72
CA ALA A 248 -4.78 -8.86 14.72
C ALA A 248 -4.78 -8.08 13.39
N THR A 249 -5.76 -7.19 13.17
CA THR A 249 -5.87 -6.41 11.95
C THR A 249 -5.48 -4.94 12.18
N ALA A 250 -6.03 -4.31 13.22
CA ALA A 250 -5.81 -2.89 13.53
C ALA A 250 -4.67 -2.66 14.54
N GLY A 251 -4.33 -3.67 15.32
CA GLY A 251 -3.35 -3.60 16.40
C GLY A 251 -1.88 -3.67 15.97
N PRO A 252 -1.48 -4.40 14.91
CA PRO A 252 -0.08 -4.48 14.53
C PRO A 252 0.51 -3.08 14.30
N PRO A 253 1.72 -2.77 14.82
CA PRO A 253 2.26 -1.41 14.83
C PRO A 253 2.56 -0.85 13.43
N TRP A 254 2.72 -1.73 12.44
CA TRP A 254 2.91 -1.37 11.04
C TRP A 254 1.59 -1.04 10.32
N SER A 255 0.45 -1.54 10.80
CA SER A 255 -0.88 -1.30 10.23
C SER A 255 -1.45 0.05 10.66
N ILE A 256 -2.31 0.63 9.83
CA ILE A 256 -3.13 1.79 10.21
C ILE A 256 -4.47 1.23 10.71
N GLY A 257 -4.66 1.24 12.04
CA GLY A 257 -5.89 0.78 12.68
C GLY A 257 -7.00 1.81 12.60
N ILE A 258 -8.15 1.42 12.06
CA ILE A 258 -9.27 2.32 11.76
C ILE A 258 -10.49 2.01 12.65
N ALA A 259 -10.91 3.00 13.44
CA ALA A 259 -12.19 3.03 14.13
C ALA A 259 -13.26 3.76 13.30
N GLY A 260 -14.48 3.85 13.80
CA GLY A 260 -15.52 4.67 13.20
C GLY A 260 -16.02 5.83 14.06
N TYR A 261 -16.50 6.85 13.37
CA TYR A 261 -17.23 7.98 13.92
C TYR A 261 -18.48 8.27 13.08
N ALA A 262 -19.45 8.95 13.68
CA ALA A 262 -20.72 9.29 13.05
C ALA A 262 -20.58 10.51 12.13
N GLU A 263 -19.94 10.34 10.98
CA GLU A 263 -19.81 11.38 9.95
C GLU A 263 -21.18 11.90 9.49
N GLU A 264 -21.30 13.21 9.26
CA GLU A 264 -22.54 13.90 8.81
C GLU A 264 -23.75 13.80 9.75
N GLY A 265 -23.69 12.98 10.78
CA GLY A 265 -24.66 12.90 11.86
C GLY A 265 -24.22 13.78 13.03
N ASP A 266 -23.62 13.14 14.02
CA ASP A 266 -23.31 13.76 15.32
C ASP A 266 -21.83 14.15 15.46
N ASP A 267 -21.01 13.79 14.47
CA ASP A 267 -19.55 13.96 14.45
C ASP A 267 -18.90 13.46 15.76
N GLN A 268 -19.42 12.36 16.30
CA GLN A 268 -18.99 11.83 17.60
C GLN A 268 -18.51 10.38 17.47
N LYS A 269 -17.87 9.88 18.54
CA LYS A 269 -17.41 8.50 18.58
C LYS A 269 -18.62 7.56 18.51
N GLU A 270 -18.58 6.59 17.63
CA GLU A 270 -19.56 5.52 17.63
C GLU A 270 -19.41 4.63 18.87
N THR A 271 -20.52 4.37 19.57
CA THR A 271 -20.49 3.69 20.87
C THR A 271 -19.92 2.27 20.76
N MET A 272 -20.20 1.61 19.63
CA MET A 272 -19.74 0.27 19.34
C MET A 272 -18.36 0.24 18.66
N SER A 273 -17.79 1.39 18.30
CA SER A 273 -16.48 1.42 17.67
C SER A 273 -15.36 1.14 18.65
N GLY A 274 -14.38 0.37 18.19
CA GLY A 274 -13.10 0.12 18.83
C GLY A 274 -12.40 1.39 19.30
N SER A 275 -11.56 1.22 20.33
CA SER A 275 -10.81 2.29 20.99
C SER A 275 -9.32 2.15 20.73
N TYR A 276 -8.53 3.19 20.98
CA TYR A 276 -7.09 3.24 20.67
C TYR A 276 -6.72 2.93 19.19
N PRO A 277 -7.50 3.41 18.19
CA PRO A 277 -7.12 3.29 16.79
C PRO A 277 -5.97 4.23 16.44
N ASP A 278 -5.45 4.18 15.21
CA ASP A 278 -4.67 5.30 14.66
C ASP A 278 -5.59 6.43 14.22
N ILE A 279 -6.72 6.11 13.60
CA ILE A 279 -7.64 7.05 12.95
C ILE A 279 -9.08 6.56 13.13
N ALA A 280 -10.05 7.47 13.08
CA ALA A 280 -11.46 7.11 12.85
C ALA A 280 -11.97 7.64 11.51
N ALA A 281 -12.86 6.91 10.86
CA ALA A 281 -13.48 7.31 9.59
C ALA A 281 -14.99 7.00 9.57
N ASP A 282 -15.66 7.33 8.48
CA ASP A 282 -17.13 7.21 8.38
C ASP A 282 -17.62 5.79 8.70
N TRP A 283 -18.35 5.66 9.80
CA TRP A 283 -18.88 4.40 10.28
C TRP A 283 -20.11 3.94 9.51
N THR A 284 -20.98 4.85 9.07
CA THR A 284 -22.29 4.52 8.48
C THR A 284 -22.38 5.07 7.08
N GLN A 285 -22.52 4.19 6.09
CA GLN A 285 -22.48 4.55 4.68
C GLN A 285 -23.65 3.91 3.94
N MET A 286 -24.07 4.54 2.83
CA MET A 286 -25.00 3.96 1.87
C MET A 286 -24.21 3.21 0.80
N LEU A 287 -24.18 1.88 0.87
CA LEU A 287 -23.27 1.04 0.08
C LEU A 287 -24.04 0.04 -0.80
N PRO A 288 -23.43 -0.43 -1.91
CA PRO A 288 -24.09 -1.32 -2.87
C PRO A 288 -24.53 -2.64 -2.23
N ASN A 289 -25.68 -3.16 -2.67
CA ASN A 289 -26.19 -4.45 -2.24
C ASN A 289 -25.49 -5.60 -2.99
N HIS A 290 -25.39 -6.75 -2.33
CA HIS A 290 -24.78 -7.95 -2.91
C HIS A 290 -25.75 -8.81 -3.73
N ASP A 291 -27.06 -8.72 -3.47
CA ASP A 291 -28.10 -9.60 -4.02
C ASP A 291 -28.98 -8.96 -5.12
N ASP A 292 -28.62 -7.75 -5.56
CA ASP A 292 -29.23 -7.07 -6.71
C ASP A 292 -28.16 -6.44 -7.62
N VAL A 293 -28.56 -5.57 -8.55
CA VAL A 293 -27.65 -4.98 -9.55
C VAL A 293 -27.51 -3.47 -9.43
N ASP A 294 -28.35 -2.80 -8.63
CA ASP A 294 -28.45 -1.35 -8.58
C ASP A 294 -28.93 -0.79 -7.23
N GLY A 295 -29.22 -1.67 -6.27
CA GLY A 295 -29.72 -1.32 -4.95
C GLY A 295 -28.61 -0.97 -3.97
N TYR A 296 -28.98 -0.19 -2.96
CA TYR A 296 -28.07 0.23 -1.90
C TYR A 296 -28.75 0.03 -0.55
N HIS A 297 -27.94 -0.17 0.49
CA HIS A 297 -28.39 -0.25 1.87
C HIS A 297 -27.50 0.61 2.77
N GLU A 298 -28.10 1.11 3.85
CA GLU A 298 -27.34 1.73 4.93
C GLU A 298 -26.69 0.62 5.74
N THR A 299 -25.38 0.71 5.94
CA THR A 299 -24.63 -0.25 6.73
C THR A 299 -23.60 0.46 7.60
N SER A 300 -23.25 -0.17 8.71
CA SER A 300 -22.56 0.48 9.82
C SER A 300 -21.47 -0.43 10.40
N GLY A 301 -20.27 0.10 10.57
CA GLY A 301 -19.15 -0.64 11.17
C GLY A 301 -17.79 -0.07 10.81
N THR A 302 -16.78 -0.40 11.61
CA THR A 302 -15.37 -0.16 11.25
C THR A 302 -14.99 -0.83 9.94
N SER A 303 -15.69 -1.90 9.59
CA SER A 303 -15.60 -2.61 8.31
C SER A 303 -15.85 -1.72 7.09
N PHE A 304 -16.54 -0.58 7.24
CA PHE A 304 -16.77 0.39 6.16
C PHE A 304 -15.93 1.66 6.33
N ALA A 305 -15.62 2.06 7.57
CA ALA A 305 -14.67 3.14 7.85
C ALA A 305 -13.26 2.84 7.28
N THR A 306 -12.84 1.58 7.39
CA THR A 306 -11.52 1.10 6.96
C THR A 306 -11.30 1.20 5.44
N PRO A 307 -12.15 0.61 4.58
CA PRO A 307 -12.01 0.71 3.13
C PRO A 307 -12.22 2.12 2.60
N ARG A 308 -13.09 2.93 3.22
CA ARG A 308 -13.19 4.37 2.87
C ARG A 308 -11.85 5.08 3.05
N THR A 309 -11.14 4.78 4.14
CA THR A 309 -9.80 5.32 4.38
C THR A 309 -8.80 4.85 3.33
N ALA A 310 -8.84 3.57 2.94
CA ALA A 310 -8.02 3.05 1.83
C ALA A 310 -8.31 3.79 0.51
N GLY A 311 -9.59 4.06 0.21
CA GLY A 311 -10.00 4.85 -0.94
C GLY A 311 -9.46 6.28 -0.90
N ILE A 312 -9.58 6.99 0.23
CA ILE A 312 -9.01 8.33 0.44
C ILE A 312 -7.50 8.33 0.16
N LEU A 313 -6.77 7.37 0.70
CA LEU A 313 -5.32 7.26 0.51
C LEU A 313 -4.97 6.95 -0.96
N SER A 314 -5.74 6.09 -1.62
CA SER A 314 -5.54 5.77 -3.04
C SER A 314 -5.73 7.00 -3.94
N PHE A 315 -6.71 7.86 -3.62
CA PHE A 315 -6.94 9.11 -4.32
C PHE A 315 -5.73 10.04 -4.19
N VAL A 316 -5.21 10.18 -2.97
CA VAL A 316 -4.00 11.00 -2.70
C VAL A 316 -2.81 10.49 -3.52
N LEU A 317 -2.59 9.17 -3.57
CA LEU A 317 -1.51 8.58 -4.37
C LEU A 317 -1.69 8.84 -5.87
N GLU A 318 -2.88 8.59 -6.41
CA GLU A 318 -3.20 8.82 -7.83
C GLU A 318 -3.01 10.29 -8.23
N HIS A 319 -3.45 11.22 -7.39
CA HIS A 319 -3.27 12.65 -7.64
C HIS A 319 -1.79 13.04 -7.64
N LEU A 320 -1.03 12.62 -6.63
CA LEU A 320 0.41 12.93 -6.55
C LEU A 320 1.17 12.34 -7.73
N ARG A 321 0.85 11.11 -8.13
CA ARG A 321 1.40 10.45 -9.32
C ARG A 321 1.16 11.28 -10.59
N THR A 322 -0.04 11.83 -10.74
CA THR A 322 -0.38 12.75 -11.83
C THR A 322 0.50 13.99 -11.84
N GLU A 323 0.68 14.62 -10.69
CA GLU A 323 1.46 15.85 -10.57
C GLU A 323 2.95 15.66 -10.87
N VAL A 324 3.50 14.47 -10.61
CA VAL A 324 4.94 14.17 -10.76
C VAL A 324 5.26 13.28 -11.97
N GLY A 325 4.25 12.93 -12.77
CA GLY A 325 4.40 12.06 -13.94
C GLY A 325 4.84 10.63 -13.62
N ASP A 326 4.44 10.09 -12.47
CA ASP A 326 4.62 8.67 -12.14
C ASP A 326 3.42 7.88 -12.65
N TYR A 327 3.65 6.95 -13.56
CA TYR A 327 2.57 6.19 -14.21
C TYR A 327 2.44 4.76 -13.68
N GLY A 328 3.16 4.38 -12.63
CA GLY A 328 3.10 3.03 -12.09
C GLY A 328 2.64 2.99 -10.64
N SER A 329 2.36 1.78 -10.17
CA SER A 329 1.84 1.52 -8.83
C SER A 329 2.69 0.50 -8.05
N GLY A 330 2.31 0.27 -6.80
CA GLY A 330 3.04 -0.53 -5.83
C GLY A 330 4.22 0.21 -5.20
N ALA A 331 4.98 -0.53 -4.40
CA ALA A 331 6.16 -0.03 -3.68
C ALA A 331 7.31 -1.05 -3.70
N SER A 332 7.49 -1.76 -4.83
CA SER A 332 8.59 -2.72 -5.03
C SER A 332 9.93 -2.11 -4.62
N THR A 333 10.70 -2.81 -3.78
CA THR A 333 12.06 -2.38 -3.42
C THR A 333 12.99 -2.41 -4.63
N GLU A 334 12.77 -3.36 -5.56
CA GLU A 334 13.62 -3.56 -6.72
C GLU A 334 13.34 -2.51 -7.81
N ASP A 335 12.07 -2.23 -8.09
CA ASP A 335 11.67 -1.38 -9.22
C ASP A 335 11.36 0.06 -8.81
N ARG A 336 10.91 0.28 -7.57
CA ARG A 336 10.38 1.57 -7.08
C ARG A 336 11.11 2.07 -5.83
N SER A 337 12.21 1.43 -5.43
CA SER A 337 12.99 1.80 -4.23
C SER A 337 12.15 1.90 -2.95
N GLY A 338 11.04 1.15 -2.85
CA GLY A 338 10.13 1.22 -1.70
C GLY A 338 9.21 2.44 -1.69
N MET A 339 9.13 3.21 -2.78
CA MET A 339 8.30 4.41 -2.87
C MET A 339 6.94 4.10 -3.50
N LEU A 340 5.88 4.64 -2.88
CA LEU A 340 4.52 4.58 -3.43
C LEU A 340 4.37 5.58 -4.57
N VAL A 341 4.96 6.77 -4.47
CA VAL A 341 5.07 7.71 -5.61
C VAL A 341 6.54 7.92 -5.95
N ASN A 342 6.88 7.71 -7.21
CA ASN A 342 8.24 7.79 -7.73
C ASN A 342 8.24 8.49 -9.10
N GLY A 343 8.46 9.81 -9.09
CA GLY A 343 8.47 10.63 -10.30
C GLY A 343 9.40 11.83 -10.19
N MET A 344 9.10 12.90 -10.94
CA MET A 344 9.92 14.10 -10.99
C MET A 344 9.08 15.32 -10.62
N TRP A 345 9.63 16.20 -9.77
CA TRP A 345 8.97 17.49 -9.53
C TRP A 345 8.90 18.30 -10.82
N PRO A 346 7.72 18.85 -11.18
CA PRO A 346 7.55 19.59 -12.43
C PRO A 346 8.34 20.91 -12.40
N GLU A 347 8.64 21.45 -13.59
CA GLU A 347 9.33 22.73 -13.71
C GLU A 347 8.58 23.85 -12.98
N GLY A 348 9.29 24.62 -12.15
CA GLY A 348 8.70 25.67 -11.33
C GLY A 348 8.27 25.23 -9.93
N HIS A 349 8.31 23.93 -9.62
CA HIS A 349 8.11 23.42 -8.27
C HIS A 349 9.30 23.82 -7.35
N PRO A 350 9.08 24.13 -6.05
CA PRO A 350 10.17 24.49 -5.13
C PRO A 350 11.27 23.45 -4.99
N ASN A 351 10.94 22.17 -5.20
CA ASN A 351 11.87 21.04 -5.14
C ASN A 351 12.45 20.65 -6.51
N ALA A 352 12.20 21.43 -7.58
CA ALA A 352 12.72 21.17 -8.91
C ALA A 352 14.10 21.83 -9.16
N PRO A 353 15.00 21.21 -9.95
CA PRO A 353 14.90 19.83 -10.45
C PRO A 353 15.22 18.82 -9.34
N GLY A 354 14.36 17.82 -9.16
CA GLY A 354 14.53 16.79 -8.14
C GLY A 354 13.52 15.66 -8.28
N GLU A 355 13.84 14.53 -7.67
CA GLU A 355 12.96 13.35 -7.63
C GLU A 355 11.85 13.56 -6.60
N ALA A 356 10.62 13.20 -6.98
CA ALA A 356 9.49 13.10 -6.08
C ALA A 356 9.41 11.66 -5.58
N MET A 357 9.90 11.44 -4.35
CA MET A 357 9.90 10.15 -3.67
C MET A 357 9.00 10.22 -2.45
N ILE A 358 7.86 9.52 -2.51
CA ILE A 358 6.87 9.48 -1.42
C ILE A 358 6.71 8.05 -0.95
N SER A 359 7.11 7.78 0.29
CA SER A 359 7.01 6.48 0.94
C SER A 359 5.71 6.31 1.71
N ASN A 360 5.38 5.07 2.10
CA ASN A 360 4.30 4.79 3.05
C ASN A 360 4.40 5.66 4.31
N ALA A 361 5.58 5.77 4.93
CA ALA A 361 5.77 6.55 6.15
C ALA A 361 5.38 8.03 5.97
N MET A 362 5.67 8.62 4.80
CA MET A 362 5.27 9.99 4.49
C MET A 362 3.76 10.12 4.34
N VAL A 363 3.11 9.16 3.67
CA VAL A 363 1.64 9.14 3.53
C VAL A 363 0.95 8.96 4.89
N ARG A 364 1.42 8.04 5.73
CA ARG A 364 0.90 7.84 7.10
C ARG A 364 1.10 9.10 7.95
N HIS A 365 2.24 9.76 7.84
CA HIS A 365 2.48 11.03 8.53
C HIS A 365 1.51 12.12 8.06
N ALA A 366 1.30 12.28 6.75
CA ALA A 366 0.33 13.22 6.21
C ALA A 366 -1.10 12.92 6.70
N LEU A 367 -1.50 11.65 6.74
CA LEU A 367 -2.79 11.23 7.28
C LEU A 367 -2.95 11.70 8.74
N ASN A 368 -1.96 11.40 9.59
CA ASN A 368 -1.95 11.79 11.01
C ASN A 368 -2.04 13.31 11.21
N LEU A 369 -1.31 14.09 10.41
CA LEU A 369 -1.33 15.55 10.48
C LEU A 369 -2.69 16.12 10.05
N SER A 370 -3.29 15.54 9.01
CA SER A 370 -4.55 16.01 8.43
C SER A 370 -5.75 15.74 9.34
N ALA A 371 -5.72 14.67 10.14
CA ALA A 371 -6.82 14.25 10.97
C ALA A 371 -7.25 15.35 11.95
N TRP A 372 -8.53 15.44 12.31
CA TRP A 372 -9.03 16.50 13.20
C TRP A 372 -9.90 15.91 14.32
N TYR A 373 -10.12 16.67 15.39
CA TYR A 373 -11.03 16.25 16.46
C TYR A 373 -12.33 17.02 16.39
N PRO A 374 -13.47 16.32 16.30
CA PRO A 374 -14.75 16.95 16.50
C PRO A 374 -14.87 17.60 17.88
N SER A 375 -15.63 18.68 17.93
CA SER A 375 -15.93 19.33 19.20
C SER A 375 -16.94 18.50 19.98
N PHE A 376 -16.66 18.21 21.24
CA PHE A 376 -17.64 17.59 22.14
C PHE A 376 -18.92 18.42 22.30
N SER A 377 -18.89 19.71 21.94
CA SER A 377 -20.04 20.62 22.06
C SER A 377 -21.13 20.37 21.03
N THR A 378 -20.85 19.63 19.95
CA THR A 378 -21.84 19.30 18.92
C THR A 378 -22.61 18.02 19.24
N TRP A 379 -22.19 17.27 20.25
CA TRP A 379 -22.80 16.01 20.65
C TRP A 379 -24.30 16.13 20.99
N ASP A 380 -25.09 15.32 20.31
CA ASP A 380 -26.49 15.05 20.59
C ASP A 380 -26.61 13.80 21.49
N PRO A 381 -27.03 13.94 22.76
CA PRO A 381 -27.18 12.81 23.68
C PRO A 381 -28.28 11.81 23.26
N THR A 382 -29.03 12.07 22.19
CA THR A 382 -30.05 11.17 21.64
C THR A 382 -29.57 10.38 20.42
N ALA A 383 -28.39 10.70 19.87
CA ALA A 383 -27.87 10.11 18.63
C ALA A 383 -27.28 8.69 18.77
N GLY A 384 -27.11 8.18 20.00
CA GLY A 384 -26.56 6.83 20.23
C GLY A 384 -25.02 6.76 20.14
N THR A 385 -24.36 7.90 20.00
CA THR A 385 -22.91 8.09 20.00
C THR A 385 -22.38 8.43 21.41
N MET A 386 -21.05 8.51 21.54
CA MET A 386 -20.37 9.03 22.72
C MET A 386 -19.62 10.34 22.38
N PRO A 387 -19.70 11.38 23.23
CA PRO A 387 -18.98 12.61 22.98
C PRO A 387 -17.48 12.35 22.93
N ILE A 388 -16.80 12.97 21.96
CA ILE A 388 -15.35 12.99 21.90
C ILE A 388 -14.83 13.68 23.17
N SER A 389 -13.88 13.03 23.83
CA SER A 389 -13.30 13.47 25.08
C SER A 389 -12.50 14.74 24.85
N PRO A 390 -12.76 15.85 25.57
CA PRO A 390 -11.99 17.07 25.42
C PRO A 390 -10.59 16.98 26.06
N VAL A 391 -10.28 15.87 26.74
CA VAL A 391 -9.01 15.68 27.48
C VAL A 391 -8.14 14.58 26.88
N ALA A 392 -8.75 13.54 26.32
CA ALA A 392 -8.02 12.40 25.75
C ALA A 392 -8.74 11.85 24.51
N PRO A 393 -8.99 12.68 23.48
CA PRO A 393 -9.73 12.25 22.28
C PRO A 393 -8.98 11.13 21.53
N CYS A 394 -7.65 11.11 21.63
CA CYS A 394 -6.80 10.07 21.08
C CYS A 394 -7.16 8.63 21.50
N THR A 395 -7.67 8.44 22.71
CA THR A 395 -8.09 7.11 23.18
C THR A 395 -9.35 6.61 22.46
N GLN A 396 -10.12 7.51 21.85
CA GLN A 396 -11.36 7.19 21.15
C GLN A 396 -11.17 7.13 19.65
N VAL A 397 -10.43 8.10 19.07
CA VAL A 397 -10.32 8.28 17.61
C VAL A 397 -8.88 8.48 17.14
N GLY A 398 -7.88 8.14 17.95
CA GLY A 398 -6.47 8.17 17.54
C GLY A 398 -5.96 9.58 17.22
N TRP A 399 -5.24 9.76 16.12
CA TRP A 399 -4.79 11.06 15.64
C TRP A 399 -5.96 12.01 15.31
N GLY A 400 -7.16 11.47 15.07
CA GLY A 400 -8.39 12.20 14.77
C GLY A 400 -9.28 11.45 13.80
N VAL A 401 -10.33 12.13 13.36
CA VAL A 401 -11.22 11.66 12.30
C VAL A 401 -10.69 12.07 10.92
N VAL A 402 -10.96 11.25 9.90
CA VAL A 402 -10.65 11.53 8.50
C VAL A 402 -11.88 11.31 7.62
N ASN A 403 -12.02 12.17 6.62
CA ASN A 403 -13.02 12.10 5.57
C ASN A 403 -12.51 12.74 4.28
N MET A 404 -13.37 12.92 3.28
CA MET A 404 -12.99 13.46 1.98
C MET A 404 -12.33 14.85 2.05
N SER A 405 -12.61 15.65 3.10
CA SER A 405 -12.01 16.97 3.27
C SER A 405 -10.51 16.92 3.61
N ASN A 406 -9.99 15.75 4.04
CA ASN A 406 -8.58 15.54 4.37
C ASN A 406 -7.68 15.34 3.14
N ILE A 407 -8.26 15.00 1.97
CA ILE A 407 -7.52 14.69 0.74
C ILE A 407 -6.62 15.86 0.31
N GLN A 408 -7.20 17.06 0.15
CA GLN A 408 -6.43 18.21 -0.36
C GLN A 408 -5.31 18.63 0.61
N PRO A 409 -5.53 18.75 1.94
CA PRO A 409 -4.44 19.00 2.89
C PRO A 409 -3.31 17.97 2.80
N MET A 410 -3.62 16.69 2.63
CA MET A 410 -2.60 15.64 2.47
C MET A 410 -1.81 15.82 1.17
N ILE A 411 -2.48 16.08 0.05
CA ILE A 411 -1.85 16.34 -1.25
C ILE A 411 -0.93 17.56 -1.13
N ASP A 412 -1.43 18.70 -0.65
CA ASP A 412 -0.64 19.93 -0.57
C ASP A 412 0.59 19.77 0.33
N HIS A 413 0.47 18.96 1.40
CA HIS A 413 1.58 18.65 2.28
C HIS A 413 2.64 17.75 1.64
N LEU A 414 2.21 16.66 1.02
CA LEU A 414 3.09 15.70 0.36
C LEU A 414 3.75 16.29 -0.89
N TYR A 415 3.02 17.15 -1.60
CA TYR A 415 3.51 17.91 -2.73
C TYR A 415 4.44 19.05 -2.29
N GLY A 416 4.27 19.59 -1.09
CA GLY A 416 5.13 20.63 -0.51
C GLY A 416 4.68 22.06 -0.82
N THR A 417 3.43 22.26 -1.26
CA THR A 417 2.80 23.58 -1.47
C THR A 417 2.20 24.16 -0.20
N ALA A 418 1.83 23.33 0.78
CA ALA A 418 1.39 23.76 2.09
C ALA A 418 2.01 22.91 3.21
N LEU A 419 2.26 23.51 4.37
CA LEU A 419 2.63 22.76 5.55
C LEU A 419 1.38 22.49 6.40
N MET A 420 1.23 21.28 6.89
CA MET A 420 0.31 20.98 7.99
C MET A 420 1.07 21.17 9.32
N PRO A 421 0.46 21.85 10.31
CA PRO A 421 1.11 22.06 11.59
C PRO A 421 1.26 20.76 12.36
N ASP A 422 2.28 20.70 13.22
CA ASP A 422 2.47 19.60 14.17
C ASP A 422 1.23 19.44 15.07
N ARG A 423 1.01 18.21 15.52
CA ARG A 423 -0.12 17.89 16.39
C ARG A 423 0.14 18.44 17.81
N PRO A 424 -0.91 18.71 18.59
CA PRO A 424 -0.74 19.07 19.99
C PRO A 424 0.11 18.03 20.74
N ALA A 425 1.04 18.47 21.59
CA ALA A 425 2.01 17.59 22.25
C ALA A 425 1.38 16.51 23.15
N ASP A 426 0.18 16.77 23.69
CA ASP A 426 -0.61 15.79 24.44
C ASP A 426 -1.18 14.68 23.54
N VAL A 427 -1.57 15.03 22.31
CA VAL A 427 -2.00 14.08 21.28
C VAL A 427 -0.83 13.22 20.84
N GLU A 428 0.32 13.84 20.53
CA GLU A 428 1.54 13.13 20.15
C GLU A 428 1.97 12.15 21.23
N LEU A 429 2.00 12.59 22.50
CA LEU A 429 2.33 11.73 23.62
C LEU A 429 1.35 10.55 23.76
N CYS A 430 0.06 10.81 23.59
CA CYS A 430 -0.95 9.76 23.67
C CYS A 430 -0.79 8.72 22.56
N MET A 431 -0.55 9.16 21.32
CA MET A 431 -0.35 8.27 20.19
C MET A 431 0.98 7.54 20.24
N GLN A 432 2.03 8.16 20.80
CA GLN A 432 3.27 7.49 21.13
C GLN A 432 3.03 6.35 22.14
N VAL A 433 2.29 6.60 23.22
CA VAL A 433 1.96 5.54 24.19
C VAL A 433 1.13 4.43 23.56
N ASN A 434 0.21 4.76 22.64
CA ASN A 434 -0.54 3.76 21.87
C ASN A 434 0.39 2.91 21.00
N GLN A 435 1.31 3.54 20.27
CA GLN A 435 2.31 2.86 19.45
C GLN A 435 3.22 1.95 20.30
N GLU A 436 3.72 2.43 21.44
CA GLU A 436 4.54 1.65 22.37
C GLU A 436 3.78 0.44 22.93
N ALA A 437 2.47 0.58 23.19
CA ALA A 437 1.63 -0.53 23.65
C ALA A 437 1.47 -1.60 22.57
N ARG A 438 1.28 -1.20 21.31
CA ARG A 438 1.21 -2.10 20.15
C ARG A 438 2.54 -2.82 19.92
N GLU A 439 3.65 -2.09 19.96
CA GLU A 439 4.99 -2.68 19.84
C GLU A 439 5.30 -3.65 20.99
N ALA A 440 4.89 -3.33 22.22
CA ALA A 440 5.05 -4.23 23.35
C ALA A 440 4.21 -5.51 23.22
N TYR A 441 3.00 -5.41 22.65
CA TYR A 441 2.12 -6.55 22.44
C TYR A 441 2.53 -7.42 21.24
N TRP A 442 2.80 -6.80 20.08
CA TRP A 442 3.11 -7.50 18.83
C TRP A 442 4.59 -7.79 18.64
N GLY A 443 5.49 -7.08 19.32
CA GLY A 443 6.94 -7.33 19.24
C GLY A 443 7.39 -8.70 19.75
N VAL A 444 6.47 -9.49 20.31
CA VAL A 444 6.70 -10.89 20.70
C VAL A 444 6.11 -11.91 19.70
N TYR A 445 5.48 -11.48 18.59
CA TYR A 445 4.79 -12.31 17.60
C TYR A 445 5.23 -12.02 16.13
N PRO A 446 5.53 -13.04 15.30
CA PRO A 446 5.94 -14.40 15.63
C PRO A 446 7.44 -14.44 15.92
N SER A 447 7.79 -15.07 17.03
CA SER A 447 9.15 -15.24 17.53
C SER A 447 10.01 -16.28 16.78
N GLU A 448 9.73 -16.62 15.52
CA GLU A 448 10.52 -17.64 14.81
C GLU A 448 11.51 -17.08 13.76
N GLU A 449 11.35 -15.83 13.32
CA GLU A 449 12.36 -15.13 12.51
C GLU A 449 12.43 -13.67 12.92
N ALA A 450 13.06 -13.36 14.06
CA ALA A 450 13.56 -12.01 14.28
C ALA A 450 14.84 -11.85 13.46
N PRO A 451 14.88 -11.08 12.35
CA PRO A 451 16.15 -10.67 11.79
C PRO A 451 16.88 -9.85 12.84
N GLU A 452 18.10 -10.25 13.19
CA GLU A 452 18.97 -9.49 14.08
C GLU A 452 19.14 -8.06 13.52
N ARG A 453 18.37 -7.11 14.05
CA ARG A 453 18.71 -5.69 13.99
C ARG A 453 19.01 -5.22 15.41
N PRO A 454 20.18 -4.60 15.64
CA PRO A 454 20.41 -3.89 16.89
C PRO A 454 19.38 -2.76 16.98
N LEU A 455 18.72 -2.65 18.14
CA LEU A 455 17.98 -1.45 18.53
C LEU A 455 18.91 -0.24 18.46
N GLU A 456 18.91 0.50 17.36
CA GLU A 456 19.31 1.90 17.39
C GLU A 456 18.16 2.68 18.01
N VAL A 457 18.23 2.80 19.34
CA VAL A 457 17.49 3.80 20.08
C VAL A 457 17.85 5.15 19.47
N ALA A 458 16.87 5.82 18.87
CA ALA A 458 17.02 7.21 18.43
C ALA A 458 17.47 8.04 19.64
N SER A 459 18.76 8.38 19.67
CA SER A 459 19.26 9.37 20.62
C SER A 459 18.73 10.72 20.17
N ARG A 460 18.04 11.40 21.10
CA ARG A 460 17.77 12.84 21.01
C ARG A 460 19.04 13.59 20.60
N ASP A 461 19.01 14.16 19.40
CA ASP A 461 19.61 15.45 19.05
C ASP A 461 18.73 16.13 18.01
#